data_AF-A0A552YV47-F1
#
_entry.id   AF-A0A552YV47-F1
#
_cell.length_a   1.000
_cell.length_b   1.000
_cell.length_c   1.000
_cell.angle_alpha   90.00
_cell.angle_beta   90.00
_cell.angle_gamma   90.00
#
_symmetry.space_group_name_H-M   'P 1'
#
loop_
_entity.id
_entity.type
_entity.pdbx_description
1 polymer ?
#
loop_
_entity_poly.entity_id
_entity_poly.type
_entity_poly.pdbx_seq_one_letter_code
_entity_poly.pdbx_strand_id
1 'polypeptide(L)' 'MRYLDEVTFIKESPDSHYDPDLGEWVEKEPTRAVFSANITDIGTDRSAKVFGDIKQGAKVMRMMPLFNMPEYDYIEFDNK' A
#
# COMPACT_ATOMS: atom_id res chain seq x y z
N MET A 1 8.74 15.16 -13.18
CA MET A 1 8.27 14.40 -12.01
C MET A 1 9.23 13.25 -11.81
N ARG A 2 9.83 13.09 -10.62
CA ARG A 2 10.82 12.02 -10.35
C ARG A 2 10.18 10.96 -9.46
N TYR A 3 10.31 9.68 -9.82
CA TYR A 3 9.79 8.53 -9.10
C TYR A 3 10.91 7.89 -8.28
N LEU A 4 11.34 8.55 -7.21
CA LEU A 4 12.47 8.10 -6.39
C LEU A 4 12.03 7.37 -5.13
N ASP A 5 10.76 7.49 -4.76
CA ASP A 5 10.23 6.93 -3.52
C ASP A 5 9.81 5.48 -3.78
N GLU A 6 10.21 4.54 -2.93
CA GLU A 6 9.79 3.15 -3.02
C GLU A 6 8.56 2.90 -2.14
N VAL A 7 7.61 2.15 -2.69
CA VAL A 7 6.35 1.82 -2.04
C VAL A 7 6.13 0.32 -2.17
N THR A 8 5.75 -0.32 -1.07
CA THR A 8 5.45 -1.75 -1.05
C THR A 8 3.94 -1.96 -0.91
N PHE A 9 3.34 -2.61 -1.89
CA PHE A 9 1.98 -3.09 -1.82
C PHE A 9 1.99 -4.47 -1.18
N ILE A 10 1.21 -4.66 -0.12
CA ILE A 10 1.18 -5.90 0.65
C ILE A 10 -0.23 -6.46 0.57
N LYS A 11 -0.31 -7.71 0.14
CA LYS A 11 -1.51 -8.55 0.25
C LYS A 11 -1.24 -9.61 1.31
N GLU A 12 -2.03 -9.59 2.37
CA GLU A 12 -1.96 -10.59 3.43
C GLU A 12 -2.28 -11.96 2.84
N SER A 13 -1.57 -12.96 3.35
CA SER A 13 -1.43 -14.30 2.83
C SER A 13 -2.78 -14.90 2.42
N PRO A 14 -3.16 -14.82 1.13
CA PRO A 14 -4.50 -15.19 0.69
C PRO A 14 -4.75 -16.70 0.78
N ASP A 15 -3.66 -17.46 0.92
CA ASP A 15 -3.61 -18.91 0.98
C ASP A 15 -3.31 -19.44 2.39
N SER A 16 -3.26 -18.59 3.42
CA SER A 16 -3.14 -19.11 4.78
C SER A 16 -4.40 -19.89 5.13
N HIS A 17 -4.24 -21.16 5.48
CA HIS A 17 -5.35 -22.07 5.74
C HIS A 17 -5.01 -23.04 6.85
N TYR A 18 -6.06 -23.59 7.44
CA TYR A 18 -5.93 -24.73 8.33
C TYR A 18 -5.71 -26.00 7.52
N ASP A 19 -4.64 -26.74 7.79
CA ASP A 19 -4.40 -28.06 7.23
C ASP A 19 -4.99 -29.11 8.18
N PRO A 20 -6.11 -29.78 7.81
CA PRO A 20 -6.77 -30.74 8.68
C PRO A 20 -6.02 -32.07 8.83
N ASP A 21 -5.10 -32.40 7.91
CA ASP A 21 -4.30 -33.64 7.98
C ASP A 21 -3.12 -33.47 8.95
N LEU A 22 -2.52 -32.29 8.99
CA LEU A 22 -1.48 -31.92 9.96
C LEU A 22 -2.06 -31.41 11.29
N GLY A 23 -3.31 -30.95 11.28
CA GLY A 23 -3.97 -30.35 12.44
C GLY A 23 -3.45 -28.95 12.79
N GLU A 24 -2.73 -28.29 11.88
CA GLU A 24 -2.00 -27.05 12.11
C GLU A 24 -2.47 -25.91 11.19
N TRP A 25 -2.27 -24.67 11.62
CA TRP A 25 -2.47 -23.50 10.78
C TRP A 25 -1.22 -23.28 9.92
N VAL A 26 -1.38 -23.38 8.60
CA VAL A 26 -0.31 -23.14 7.64
C VAL A 26 -0.35 -21.67 7.24
N GLU A 27 0.59 -20.90 7.78
CA GLU A 27 0.79 -19.50 7.42
C GLU A 27 1.67 -19.42 6.16
N LYS A 28 1.13 -18.85 5.07
CA LYS A 28 1.94 -18.54 3.88
C LYS A 28 2.55 -17.16 3.98
N GLU A 29 3.59 -16.89 3.19
CA GLU A 29 4.14 -15.54 3.13
C GLU A 29 3.21 -14.58 2.38
N PRO A 30 3.09 -13.32 2.84
CA PRO A 30 2.28 -12.30 2.16
C PRO A 30 2.92 -11.94 0.82
N THR A 31 2.06 -11.62 -0.16
CA THR A 31 2.55 -11.15 -1.46
C THR A 31 2.97 -9.69 -1.33
N ARG A 32 4.23 -9.40 -1.65
CA ARG A 32 4.81 -8.05 -1.60
C ARG A 32 5.19 -7.61 -3.00
N ALA A 33 4.71 -6.45 -3.43
CA ALA A 33 5.05 -5.87 -4.72
C ALA A 33 5.61 -4.46 -4.54
N VAL A 34 6.88 -4.27 -4.90
CA VAL A 34 7.61 -3.01 -4.72
C VAL A 34 7.55 -2.18 -6.01
N PHE A 35 7.20 -0.91 -5.89
CA PHE A 35 7.13 0.02 -7.02
C PHE A 35 7.73 1.38 -6.66
N SER A 36 8.26 2.05 -7.69
CA SER A 36 8.72 3.43 -7.56
C SER A 36 7.60 4.42 -7.84
N ALA A 37 7.40 5.35 -6.93
CA ALA A 37 6.36 6.37 -6.95
C ALA A 37 6.96 7.78 -6.74
N ASN A 38 6.16 8.79 -7.07
CA ASN A 38 6.41 10.16 -6.60
C ASN A 38 5.40 10.46 -5.49
N ILE A 39 5.88 10.61 -4.27
CA ILE A 39 5.02 10.90 -3.11
C ILE A 39 5.12 12.37 -2.76
N THR A 40 3.98 13.03 -2.64
CA THR A 40 3.90 14.43 -2.22
C THR A 40 2.95 14.53 -1.04
N ASP A 41 3.39 15.23 0.00
CA ASP A 41 2.51 15.55 1.13
C ASP A 41 1.48 16.60 0.69
N ILE A 42 0.20 16.33 0.95
CA ILE A 42 -0.83 17.36 0.82
C ILE A 42 -0.79 18.14 2.14
N GLY A 43 -0.11 19.29 2.11
CA GLY A 43 -0.04 20.20 3.26
C GLY A 43 -1.44 20.44 3.83
N THR A 44 -1.59 20.15 5.12
CA THR A 44 -2.83 20.05 5.91
C THR A 44 -3.87 21.15 5.64
N ASP A 45 -3.40 22.35 5.26
CA ASP A 45 -4.23 23.53 5.00
C ASP A 45 -5.06 23.49 3.70
N ARG A 46 -4.58 22.83 2.63
CA ARG A 46 -5.34 22.71 1.37
C ARG A 46 -6.30 21.53 1.36
N SER A 47 -6.01 20.56 2.21
CA SER A 47 -6.67 19.27 2.28
C SER A 47 -8.10 19.41 2.83
N ALA A 48 -8.26 20.13 3.95
CA ALA A 48 -9.57 20.35 4.59
C ALA A 48 -10.60 21.04 3.68
N LYS A 49 -10.16 21.80 2.68
CA LYS A 49 -11.04 22.67 1.88
C LYS A 49 -11.72 21.97 0.70
N VAL A 50 -11.25 20.80 0.27
CA VAL A 50 -11.70 20.17 -0.99
C VAL A 50 -12.57 18.93 -0.76
N PHE A 51 -12.38 18.17 0.34
CA PHE A 51 -13.02 16.85 0.49
C PHE A 51 -13.77 16.59 1.81
N GLY A 52 -13.92 17.59 2.69
CA GLY A 52 -14.79 17.51 3.88
C GLY A 52 -14.29 16.63 5.03
N ASP A 53 -13.62 15.52 4.73
CA ASP A 53 -12.99 14.59 5.69
C ASP A 53 -11.59 14.24 5.23
N ILE A 54 -10.60 15.06 5.60
CA ILE A 54 -9.20 14.68 5.41
C ILE A 54 -8.64 14.21 6.74
N LYS A 55 -8.40 12.90 6.83
CA LYS A 55 -7.49 12.34 7.83
C LYS A 55 -6.18 13.12 7.71
N GLN A 56 -5.81 13.85 8.77
CA GLN A 56 -4.56 14.60 8.82
C GLN A 56 -3.40 13.70 8.39
N GLY A 57 -2.52 14.18 7.49
CA GLY A 57 -1.38 13.43 6.97
C GLY A 57 -1.61 12.65 5.67
N ALA A 58 -2.70 12.92 4.93
CA ALA A 58 -2.92 12.34 3.61
C ALA A 58 -1.79 12.69 2.63
N LYS A 59 -1.21 11.68 1.97
CA LYS A 59 -0.16 11.82 0.95
C LYS A 59 -0.72 11.46 -0.42
N VAL A 60 -0.26 12.17 -1.45
CA VAL A 60 -0.57 11.85 -2.85
C VAL A 60 0.58 11.05 -3.43
N MET A 61 0.27 9.83 -3.83
CA MET A 61 1.19 8.96 -4.57
C MET A 61 0.87 9.06 -6.06
N ARG A 62 1.90 9.34 -6.87
CA ARG A 62 1.79 9.32 -8.33
C ARG A 62 2.65 8.20 -8.88
N MET A 63 2.02 7.33 -9.65
CA MET A 63 2.66 6.17 -10.28
C MET A 63 3.09 6.49 -11.72
N MET A 64 3.86 5.59 -12.33
CA MET A 64 4.17 5.68 -13.75
C MET A 64 2.91 5.50 -14.60
N PRO A 65 2.82 6.11 -15.81
CA PRO A 65 1.62 6.09 -16.64
C PRO A 65 1.10 4.70 -17.05
N LEU A 66 1.96 3.68 -17.06
CA LEU A 66 1.63 2.29 -17.39
C LEU A 66 1.60 1.39 -16.16
N PHE A 67 1.36 1.96 -14.99
CA PHE A 67 1.25 1.22 -13.75
C PHE A 67 0.00 0.33 -13.76
N ASN A 68 0.21 -0.97 -13.58
CA ASN A 68 -0.87 -1.90 -13.29
C ASN A 68 -0.98 -2.04 -11.78
N MET A 69 -2.17 -1.74 -11.24
CA MET A 69 -2.40 -1.80 -9.80
C MET A 69 -2.44 -3.26 -9.35
N PRO A 70 -1.52 -3.69 -8.46
CA PRO A 70 -1.61 -5.03 -7.88
C PRO A 70 -2.85 -5.13 -6.99
N GLU A 71 -3.26 -6.34 -6.64
CA GLU A 71 -4.18 -6.53 -5.51
C GLU A 71 -3.40 -6.35 -4.20
N TYR A 72 -3.96 -5.61 -3.26
CA TYR A 72 -3.33 -5.30 -1.97
C TYR A 72 -4.39 -5.06 -0.90
N ASP A 73 -4.02 -5.31 0.35
CA ASP A 73 -4.84 -4.97 1.53
C ASP A 73 -4.38 -3.64 2.13
N TYR A 74 -3.06 -3.43 2.20
CA TYR A 74 -2.46 -2.18 2.63
C TYR A 74 -1.16 -1.87 1.87
N ILE A 75 -0.69 -0.65 2.08
CA ILE A 75 0.50 -0.11 1.44
C ILE A 75 1.46 0.32 2.54
N GLU A 76 2.70 -0.11 2.43
CA GLU A 76 3.80 0.31 3.28
C GLU A 76 4.65 1.35 2.56
N PHE A 77 4.91 2.47 3.23
CA PHE A 77 5.78 3.53 2.73
C PHE A 77 6.62 4.09 3.89
N ASP A 78 7.95 4.15 3.71
CA ASP A 78 8.89 4.60 4.76
C ASP A 78 8.80 3.73 6.05
N ASN A 79 8.63 2.41 5.88
CA ASN A 79 8.42 1.42 6.95
C ASN A 79 7.20 1.72 7.86
N LYS A 80 6.14 2.30 7.29
CA LYS A 80 4.90 2.68 7.97
C LYS A 80 3.67 2.36 7.13
#